data_AF-A0A8H7UVH9-F1
#
_entry.id   AF-A0A8H7UVH9-F1
#
_cell.length_a   1.000
_cell.length_b   1.000
_cell.length_c   1.000
_cell.angle_alpha   90.00
_cell.angle_beta   90.00
_cell.angle_gamma   90.00
#
_symmetry.space_group_name_H-M   'P 1'
#
loop_
_entity.id
_entity.type
_entity.pdbx_description
1 polymer ?
#
loop_
_entity_poly.entity_id
_entity_poly.type
_entity_poly.pdbx_seq_one_letter_code
_entity_poly.pdbx_strand_id
1 'polypeptide(L)'
;MKLDEKCTIEEQIYIEEDNTHRRHRWMWVRRFILSIVLITCFMQSFHVVNEDKQDIFISTTADITQDKKKSHIVLHTGFPPTQDISGLPIEYGKGAATAFSPNPSNSRKQIDMKHIQSNDEGWWDRIFPNRHVHLVSVQLPVVGKKTNFVNATLSVCASKSSRFGLSRPQIPDLTKCVNSVSVQTQDVDEEDSFGVLEWVPNMTIVLKKSKIYWLVVQAPSEESAFEWVYAEGGSNQYGTAYKTEVGWEFKLDGEPIPSAMLMVEDHIKK
;
A
#
# COMPACT_ATOMS: atom_id res chain seq x y z
N MET A 1 83.23 19.93 -15.59
CA MET A 1 83.73 18.56 -15.54
C MET A 1 84.04 18.22 -14.09
N LYS A 2 83.10 17.59 -13.39
CA LYS A 2 83.27 16.99 -12.07
C LYS A 2 82.49 15.67 -12.08
N LEU A 3 83.15 14.68 -11.51
CA LEU A 3 82.97 13.24 -11.67
C LEU A 3 81.57 12.72 -11.31
N ASP A 4 81.17 11.70 -12.08
CA ASP A 4 80.08 10.76 -11.81
C ASP A 4 80.25 10.11 -10.43
N GLU A 5 79.31 10.37 -9.52
CA GLU A 5 79.07 9.47 -8.38
C GLU A 5 78.23 8.30 -8.90
N LYS A 6 78.91 7.18 -9.18
CA LYS A 6 78.27 5.89 -9.40
C LYS A 6 77.80 5.35 -8.05
N CYS A 7 76.49 5.41 -7.79
CA CYS A 7 75.85 4.60 -6.74
C CYS A 7 76.13 3.12 -6.99
N THR A 8 76.46 2.39 -5.93
CA THR A 8 76.68 0.94 -5.96
C THR A 8 75.33 0.21 -6.03
N ILE A 9 75.36 -1.01 -6.60
CA ILE A 9 74.17 -1.85 -6.85
C ILE A 9 73.40 -2.18 -5.54
N GLU A 10 74.08 -2.14 -4.39
CA GLU A 10 73.49 -2.36 -3.07
C GLU A 10 72.61 -1.18 -2.61
N GLU A 11 72.89 0.07 -3.02
CA GLU A 11 72.06 1.24 -2.70
C GLU A 11 70.78 1.29 -3.56
N GLN A 12 70.78 0.69 -4.76
CA GLN A 12 69.58 0.66 -5.61
C GLN A 12 68.52 -0.33 -5.10
N ILE A 13 68.92 -1.44 -4.47
CA ILE A 13 68.00 -2.44 -3.92
C ILE A 13 67.24 -1.88 -2.70
N TYR A 14 67.91 -1.10 -1.85
CA TYR A 14 67.26 -0.47 -0.68
C TYR A 14 66.27 0.64 -1.08
N ILE A 15 66.55 1.38 -2.17
CA ILE A 15 65.66 2.42 -2.71
C ILE A 15 64.44 1.81 -3.44
N GLU A 16 64.59 0.64 -4.05
CA GLU A 16 63.46 -0.09 -4.67
C GLU A 16 62.54 -0.76 -3.64
N GLU A 17 63.08 -1.33 -2.55
CA GLU A 17 62.29 -1.89 -1.45
C GLU A 17 61.50 -0.82 -0.68
N ASP A 18 62.09 0.35 -0.41
CA ASP A 18 61.39 1.41 0.32
C ASP A 18 60.30 2.08 -0.54
N ASN A 19 60.54 2.22 -1.85
CA ASN A 19 59.51 2.73 -2.78
C ASN A 19 58.38 1.73 -3.04
N THR A 20 58.66 0.42 -3.07
CA THR A 20 57.64 -0.63 -3.22
C THR A 20 56.81 -0.77 -1.94
N HIS A 21 57.41 -0.73 -0.75
CA HIS A 21 56.67 -0.70 0.51
C HIS A 21 55.80 0.56 0.67
N ARG A 22 56.31 1.73 0.27
CA ARG A 22 55.55 2.99 0.31
C ARG A 22 54.39 2.99 -0.70
N ARG A 23 54.58 2.45 -1.92
CA ARG A 23 53.49 2.24 -2.90
C ARG A 23 52.46 1.22 -2.44
N HIS A 24 52.88 0.13 -1.79
CA HIS A 24 51.96 -0.88 -1.27
C HIS A 24 51.11 -0.31 -0.13
N ARG A 25 51.73 0.42 0.82
CA ARG A 25 51.00 1.12 1.89
C ARG A 25 50.02 2.16 1.33
N TRP A 26 50.42 2.93 0.31
CA TRP A 26 49.52 3.90 -0.33
C TRP A 26 48.36 3.25 -1.11
N MET A 27 48.58 2.09 -1.74
CA MET A 27 47.50 1.32 -2.36
C MET A 27 46.50 0.78 -1.33
N TRP A 28 46.97 0.30 -0.18
CA TRP A 28 46.12 -0.16 0.90
C TRP A 28 45.31 0.98 1.52
N VAL A 29 45.94 2.13 1.75
CA VAL A 29 45.24 3.35 2.21
C VAL A 29 44.21 3.79 1.18
N ARG A 30 44.53 3.79 -0.12
CA ARG A 30 43.59 4.16 -1.18
C ARG A 30 42.43 3.17 -1.30
N ARG A 31 42.66 1.86 -1.13
CA ARG A 31 41.61 0.83 -1.09
C ARG A 31 40.73 0.95 0.15
N PHE A 32 41.31 1.31 1.30
CA PHE A 32 40.56 1.53 2.54
C PHE A 32 39.71 2.80 2.47
N ILE A 33 40.26 3.89 1.93
CA ILE A 33 39.49 5.12 1.67
C ILE A 33 38.38 4.83 0.66
N LEU A 34 38.65 4.10 -0.43
CA LEU A 34 37.62 3.71 -1.39
C LEU A 34 36.57 2.79 -0.78
N SER A 35 36.93 1.88 0.15
CA SER A 35 35.94 1.05 0.84
C SER A 35 35.09 1.88 1.80
N ILE A 36 35.67 2.86 2.52
CA ILE A 36 34.92 3.81 3.35
C ILE A 36 34.00 4.66 2.48
N VAL A 37 34.46 5.16 1.33
CA VAL A 37 33.64 5.93 0.38
C VAL A 37 32.53 5.06 -0.20
N LEU A 38 32.81 3.80 -0.55
CA LEU A 38 31.77 2.86 -1.01
C LEU A 38 30.78 2.51 0.10
N ILE A 39 31.23 2.29 1.33
CA ILE A 39 30.37 2.04 2.49
C ILE A 39 29.55 3.28 2.83
N THR A 40 30.11 4.49 2.75
CA THR A 40 29.36 5.73 2.98
C THR A 40 28.40 6.04 1.84
N CYS A 41 28.75 5.76 0.58
CA CYS A 41 27.81 5.82 -0.55
C CYS A 41 26.71 4.75 -0.44
N PHE A 42 27.04 3.53 -0.02
CA PHE A 42 26.06 2.48 0.25
C PHE A 42 25.15 2.89 1.40
N MET A 43 25.72 3.35 2.51
CA MET A 43 24.97 3.85 3.65
C MET A 43 24.13 5.05 3.25
N GLN A 44 24.60 6.03 2.47
CA GLN A 44 23.78 7.13 1.97
C GLN A 44 22.70 6.66 1.00
N SER A 45 22.97 5.68 0.14
CA SER A 45 21.95 5.08 -0.73
C SER A 45 20.88 4.35 0.08
N PHE A 46 21.27 3.70 1.18
CA PHE A 46 20.33 3.07 2.12
C PHE A 46 19.69 4.07 3.10
N HIS A 47 20.34 5.19 3.43
CA HIS A 47 19.84 6.22 4.34
C HIS A 47 18.87 7.17 3.63
N VAL A 48 19.07 7.39 2.32
CA VAL A 48 18.11 8.08 1.44
C VAL A 48 16.95 7.17 1.05
N VAL A 49 17.11 5.84 1.12
CA VAL A 49 16.01 4.87 0.99
C VAL A 49 15.32 4.56 2.33
N ASN A 50 15.97 4.84 3.47
CA ASN A 50 15.39 4.73 4.82
C ASN A 50 14.85 6.05 5.39
N GLU A 51 14.99 7.17 4.69
CA GLU A 51 13.93 8.17 4.70
C GLU A 51 12.77 7.64 3.83
N ASP A 52 12.18 6.54 4.29
CA ASP A 52 10.73 6.50 4.46
C ASP A 52 10.42 7.79 5.21
N LYS A 53 10.22 8.88 4.45
CA LYS A 53 9.17 9.84 4.78
C LYS A 53 8.07 8.92 5.25
N GLN A 54 7.79 8.95 6.56
CA GLN A 54 6.49 8.59 7.05
C GLN A 54 5.55 9.12 5.97
N ASP A 55 4.85 8.21 5.29
CA ASP A 55 3.68 8.61 4.53
C ASP A 55 2.78 9.16 5.64
N ILE A 56 3.03 10.43 5.99
CA ILE A 56 2.24 11.23 6.89
C ILE A 56 0.94 11.19 6.14
N PHE A 57 0.01 10.39 6.67
CA PHE A 57 -1.39 10.65 6.47
C PHE A 57 -1.55 12.09 6.93
N ILE A 58 -1.44 13.04 5.99
CA ILE A 58 -1.67 14.44 6.27
C ILE A 58 -3.16 14.50 6.55
N SER A 59 -3.52 14.27 7.80
CA SER A 59 -4.84 14.53 8.36
C SER A 59 -5.00 16.03 8.29
N THR A 60 -5.45 16.48 7.14
CA THR A 60 -5.83 17.86 6.93
C THR A 60 -7.30 17.89 7.30
N THR A 61 -7.63 18.60 8.38
CA THR A 61 -9.00 18.96 8.71
C THR A 61 -9.54 19.80 7.56
N ALA A 62 -10.31 19.17 6.67
CA ALA A 62 -10.91 19.86 5.55
C ALA A 62 -12.20 20.54 6.02
N ASP A 63 -12.18 21.87 6.10
CA ASP A 63 -13.36 22.71 6.22
C ASP A 63 -14.34 22.41 5.08
N ILE A 64 -15.51 21.88 5.45
CA ILE A 64 -16.64 21.61 4.56
C ILE A 64 -17.41 22.94 4.40
N THR A 65 -17.01 23.74 3.41
CA THR A 65 -17.82 24.87 2.92
C THR A 65 -18.16 24.67 1.43
N GLN A 66 -19.44 24.34 1.23
CA GLN A 66 -20.34 24.52 0.07
C GLN A 66 -19.87 24.37 -1.40
N ASP A 67 -20.63 23.50 -2.09
CA ASP A 67 -21.20 23.64 -3.44
C ASP A 67 -20.27 23.87 -4.65
N LYS A 68 -19.47 22.84 -4.94
CA LYS A 68 -19.34 22.38 -6.32
C LYS A 68 -19.71 20.91 -6.35
N LYS A 69 -20.62 20.50 -7.25
CA LYS A 69 -20.82 19.07 -7.57
C LYS A 69 -19.47 18.48 -7.93
N LYS A 70 -18.83 17.81 -6.98
CA LYS A 70 -17.57 17.12 -7.22
C LYS A 70 -17.90 15.85 -7.98
N SER A 71 -17.21 15.63 -9.09
CA SER A 71 -17.32 14.37 -9.80
C SER A 71 -16.74 13.27 -8.90
N HIS A 72 -17.56 12.29 -8.58
CA HIS A 72 -17.15 11.12 -7.82
C HIS A 72 -16.97 9.94 -8.76
N ILE A 73 -16.06 9.04 -8.39
CA ILE A 73 -16.02 7.71 -8.98
C ILE A 73 -16.26 6.65 -7.92
N VAL A 74 -17.01 5.64 -8.32
CA VAL A 74 -17.21 4.41 -7.56
C VAL A 74 -16.21 3.37 -8.05
N LEU A 75 -15.29 2.98 -7.17
CA LEU A 75 -14.45 1.81 -7.31
C LEU A 75 -15.21 0.65 -6.67
N HIS A 76 -15.43 -0.45 -7.38
CA HIS A 76 -16.12 -1.60 -6.80
C HIS A 76 -15.45 -2.93 -7.16
N THR A 77 -15.52 -3.90 -6.26
CA THR A 77 -15.07 -5.28 -6.52
C THR A 77 -16.10 -6.11 -7.29
N GLY A 78 -17.33 -5.59 -7.37
CA GLY A 78 -18.51 -6.19 -8.02
C GLY A 78 -19.76 -5.80 -7.23
N PHE A 79 -20.94 -6.00 -7.81
CA PHE A 79 -22.21 -5.64 -7.18
C PHE A 79 -22.75 -6.80 -6.35
N PRO A 80 -23.46 -6.54 -5.24
CA PRO A 80 -24.14 -7.61 -4.51
C PRO A 80 -25.19 -8.26 -5.41
N PRO A 81 -25.41 -9.58 -5.30
CA PRO A 81 -26.45 -10.28 -6.05
C PRO A 81 -27.84 -9.81 -5.61
N THR A 82 -28.80 -9.90 -6.52
CA THR A 82 -30.20 -9.55 -6.24
C THR A 82 -31.00 -10.70 -5.61
N GLN A 83 -30.48 -11.93 -5.65
CA GLN A 83 -31.10 -13.15 -5.13
C GLN A 83 -30.01 -14.05 -4.50
N ASP A 84 -30.41 -15.00 -3.65
CA ASP A 84 -29.51 -15.99 -3.03
C ASP A 84 -28.27 -15.39 -2.33
N ILE A 85 -28.52 -14.34 -1.54
CA ILE A 85 -27.46 -13.58 -0.86
C ILE A 85 -26.69 -14.49 0.10
N SER A 86 -25.39 -14.59 -0.16
CA SER A 86 -24.44 -15.33 0.67
C SER A 86 -23.22 -14.45 0.93
N GLY A 87 -22.58 -14.66 2.09
CA GLY A 87 -21.42 -13.86 2.46
C GLY A 87 -20.25 -14.67 3.01
N LEU A 88 -19.14 -13.96 3.17
CA LEU A 88 -17.98 -14.40 3.93
C LEU A 88 -18.24 -14.13 5.43
N PRO A 89 -18.26 -15.14 6.30
CA PRO A 89 -18.44 -14.93 7.73
C PRO A 89 -17.30 -14.10 8.33
N ILE A 90 -17.65 -13.02 9.03
CA ILE A 90 -16.76 -12.16 9.79
C ILE A 90 -17.04 -12.38 11.28
N GLU A 91 -16.21 -13.22 11.89
CA GLU A 91 -16.28 -13.52 13.32
C GLU A 91 -15.38 -12.58 14.15
N TYR A 92 -15.66 -12.49 15.45
CA TYR A 92 -14.82 -11.75 16.39
C TYR A 92 -13.37 -12.25 16.38
N GLY A 93 -12.42 -11.32 16.45
CA GLY A 93 -10.98 -11.61 16.42
C GLY A 93 -10.42 -12.00 15.04
N LYS A 94 -11.30 -12.36 14.09
CA LYS A 94 -10.98 -12.58 12.68
C LYS A 94 -11.17 -11.30 11.88
N GLY A 95 -10.63 -11.29 10.67
CA GLY A 95 -10.73 -10.16 9.76
C GLY A 95 -10.64 -10.64 8.32
N ALA A 96 -11.31 -9.92 7.44
CA ALA A 96 -11.21 -10.11 6.01
C ALA A 96 -10.73 -8.82 5.36
N ALA A 97 -10.08 -8.93 4.22
CA ALA A 97 -9.57 -7.79 3.50
C ALA A 97 -9.72 -7.97 2.00
N THR A 98 -10.12 -6.92 1.30
CA THR A 98 -10.16 -6.88 -0.17
C THR A 98 -9.23 -5.79 -0.66
N ALA A 99 -8.32 -6.12 -1.58
CA ALA A 99 -7.39 -5.15 -2.14
C ALA A 99 -8.08 -4.31 -3.21
N PHE A 100 -7.67 -3.05 -3.32
CA PHE A 100 -8.13 -2.13 -4.35
C PHE A 100 -7.02 -1.17 -4.77
N SER A 101 -7.12 -0.64 -5.98
CA SER A 101 -6.31 0.49 -6.43
C SER A 101 -7.22 1.65 -6.79
N PRO A 102 -6.89 2.89 -6.39
CA PRO A 102 -7.62 4.07 -6.83
C PRO A 102 -7.51 4.30 -8.34
N ASN A 103 -6.55 3.71 -9.06
CA ASN A 103 -6.52 3.75 -10.52
C ASN A 103 -6.99 2.39 -11.08
N PRO A 104 -8.22 2.27 -11.61
CA PRO A 104 -8.76 1.02 -12.13
C PRO A 104 -8.06 0.56 -13.41
N SER A 105 -7.36 1.45 -14.11
CA SER A 105 -6.58 1.09 -15.30
C SER A 105 -5.27 0.39 -14.95
N ASN A 106 -4.85 0.41 -13.67
CA ASN A 106 -3.64 -0.28 -13.24
C ASN A 106 -3.86 -1.78 -13.19
N SER A 107 -3.28 -2.51 -14.14
CA SER A 107 -3.08 -3.95 -13.96
C SER A 107 -1.98 -4.22 -12.92
N ARG A 108 -1.96 -5.42 -12.32
CA ARG A 108 -0.91 -5.86 -11.37
C ARG A 108 0.51 -5.70 -11.93
N LYS A 109 0.67 -5.70 -13.26
CA LYS A 109 1.96 -5.53 -13.97
C LYS A 109 2.39 -4.06 -14.12
N GLN A 110 1.45 -3.11 -14.09
CA GLN A 110 1.71 -1.69 -14.38
C GLN A 110 2.11 -0.88 -13.14
N ILE A 111 1.90 -1.44 -11.95
CA ILE A 111 2.22 -0.80 -10.65
C ILE A 111 3.75 -0.76 -10.40
N ASP A 112 4.55 -1.32 -11.31
CA ASP A 112 5.99 -1.09 -11.35
C ASP A 112 6.29 0.38 -11.66
N MET A 113 6.90 1.10 -10.70
CA MET A 113 7.24 2.54 -10.81
C MET A 113 8.03 2.93 -12.07
N LYS A 114 8.57 1.96 -12.81
CA LYS A 114 9.24 2.17 -14.10
C LYS A 114 8.30 2.57 -15.24
N HIS A 115 7.01 2.21 -15.18
CA HIS A 115 6.04 2.49 -16.25
C HIS A 115 5.22 3.77 -16.03
N ILE A 116 5.45 4.52 -14.95
CA ILE A 116 4.84 5.86 -14.77
C ILE A 116 5.44 6.89 -15.75
N GLN A 117 6.55 6.54 -16.44
CA GLN A 117 7.16 7.36 -17.49
C GLN A 117 6.70 7.02 -18.92
N SER A 118 5.94 5.95 -19.14
CA SER A 118 5.32 5.73 -20.45
C SER A 118 4.08 6.61 -20.57
N ASN A 119 3.99 7.40 -21.64
CA ASN A 119 2.93 8.35 -21.99
C ASN A 119 1.52 7.74 -22.20
N ASP A 120 1.21 6.61 -21.58
CA ASP A 120 -0.11 6.00 -21.64
C ASP A 120 -1.05 6.69 -20.63
N GLU A 121 -1.35 7.97 -20.89
CA GLU A 121 -2.39 8.70 -20.19
C GLU A 121 -3.76 8.07 -20.51
N GLY A 122 -4.17 7.14 -19.65
CA GLY A 122 -5.48 6.51 -19.70
C GLY A 122 -6.61 7.50 -19.42
N TRP A 123 -7.84 7.11 -19.76
CA TRP A 123 -9.04 7.92 -19.48
C TRP A 123 -9.14 8.31 -17.99
N TRP A 124 -8.67 7.43 -17.09
CA TRP A 124 -8.60 7.68 -15.65
C TRP A 124 -7.73 8.89 -15.28
N ASP A 125 -6.53 8.97 -15.86
CA ASP A 125 -5.58 10.03 -15.56
C ASP A 125 -6.00 11.37 -16.16
N ARG A 126 -6.88 11.35 -17.17
CA ARG A 126 -7.52 12.56 -17.70
C ARG A 126 -8.62 13.10 -16.79
N ILE A 127 -9.42 12.23 -16.17
CA ILE A 127 -10.51 12.65 -15.26
C ILE A 127 -9.94 13.09 -13.90
N PHE A 128 -8.89 12.41 -13.43
CA PHE A 128 -8.21 12.73 -12.17
C PHE A 128 -6.76 13.14 -12.47
N PRO A 129 -6.48 14.35 -12.93
CA PRO A 129 -5.13 14.74 -13.34
C PRO A 129 -4.09 14.67 -12.21
N ASN A 130 -4.54 14.70 -10.95
CA ASN A 130 -3.65 14.56 -9.81
C ASN A 130 -3.17 13.12 -9.61
N ARG A 131 -1.98 12.98 -9.01
CA ARG A 131 -1.38 11.67 -8.68
C ARG A 131 -2.06 10.97 -7.52
N HIS A 132 -3.04 11.61 -6.88
CA HIS A 132 -3.78 11.12 -5.74
C HIS A 132 -5.25 11.53 -5.81
N VAL A 133 -6.08 10.75 -5.14
CA VAL A 133 -7.52 10.98 -4.95
C VAL A 133 -7.82 10.96 -3.47
N HIS A 134 -8.97 11.47 -3.07
CA HIS A 134 -9.46 11.39 -1.69
C HIS A 134 -10.56 10.34 -1.59
N LEU A 135 -10.52 9.54 -0.52
CA LEU A 135 -11.64 8.66 -0.17
C LEU A 135 -12.78 9.51 0.37
N VAL A 136 -13.98 9.33 -0.20
CA VAL A 136 -15.20 10.02 0.20
C VAL A 136 -16.04 9.11 1.10
N SER A 137 -16.29 7.88 0.67
CA SER A 137 -17.03 6.90 1.47
C SER A 137 -16.69 5.47 1.08
N VAL A 138 -17.03 4.55 1.97
CA VAL A 138 -16.98 3.10 1.78
C VAL A 138 -18.35 2.53 2.10
N GLN A 139 -18.89 1.71 1.20
CA GLN A 139 -20.14 1.00 1.38
C GLN A 139 -19.90 -0.51 1.22
N LEU A 140 -20.40 -1.26 2.18
CA LEU A 140 -20.18 -2.70 2.31
C LEU A 140 -21.53 -3.39 2.53
N PRO A 141 -22.05 -4.09 1.52
CA PRO A 141 -23.24 -4.92 1.69
C PRO A 141 -22.95 -6.09 2.65
N VAL A 142 -23.83 -6.27 3.62
CA VAL A 142 -23.71 -7.29 4.67
C VAL A 142 -25.04 -7.99 4.91
N VAL A 143 -24.96 -9.22 5.43
CA VAL A 143 -26.10 -9.95 5.97
C VAL A 143 -25.80 -10.36 7.40
N GLY A 144 -26.83 -10.47 8.24
CA GLY A 144 -26.66 -10.83 9.65
C GLY A 144 -27.94 -11.41 10.25
N LYS A 145 -27.80 -12.11 11.37
CA LYS A 145 -28.96 -12.67 12.11
C LYS A 145 -29.87 -11.59 12.70
N LYS A 146 -29.33 -10.38 12.92
CA LYS A 146 -30.02 -9.15 13.36
C LYS A 146 -29.38 -7.95 12.65
N THR A 147 -29.79 -7.71 11.41
CA THR A 147 -29.21 -6.71 10.50
C THR A 147 -29.36 -5.26 10.94
N ASN A 148 -30.33 -4.94 11.81
CA ASN A 148 -30.59 -3.58 12.29
C ASN A 148 -29.44 -3.01 13.15
N PHE A 149 -28.49 -3.86 13.58
CA PHE A 149 -27.37 -3.47 14.44
C PHE A 149 -26.07 -4.19 14.07
N VAL A 150 -25.82 -4.48 12.79
CA VAL A 150 -24.52 -5.02 12.39
C VAL A 150 -23.47 -3.94 12.62
N ASN A 151 -22.48 -4.26 13.45
CA ASN A 151 -21.38 -3.38 13.81
C ASN A 151 -20.07 -3.92 13.27
N ALA A 152 -19.26 -3.06 12.65
CA ALA A 152 -17.94 -3.41 12.15
C ALA A 152 -16.93 -2.29 12.35
N THR A 153 -15.66 -2.67 12.49
CA THR A 153 -14.54 -1.75 12.30
C THR A 153 -14.04 -1.90 10.88
N LEU A 154 -14.05 -0.79 10.14
CA LEU A 154 -13.53 -0.72 8.78
C LEU A 154 -12.19 -0.01 8.80
N SER A 155 -11.23 -0.52 8.03
CA SER A 155 -9.90 0.09 7.94
C SER A 155 -9.42 0.13 6.51
N VAL A 156 -8.81 1.24 6.11
CA VAL A 156 -8.04 1.31 4.86
C VAL A 156 -6.56 1.25 5.22
N CYS A 157 -5.91 0.21 4.74
CA CYS A 157 -4.52 -0.11 5.05
C CYS A 157 -3.63 -0.04 3.80
N ALA A 158 -2.39 0.39 3.97
CA ALA A 158 -1.37 0.19 2.95
C ALA A 158 -0.98 -1.29 2.83
N SER A 159 -0.49 -1.71 1.68
CA SER A 159 0.19 -3.01 1.54
C SER A 159 1.51 -3.04 2.30
N LYS A 160 1.83 -4.16 2.96
CA LYS A 160 3.13 -4.38 3.57
C LYS A 160 4.20 -4.47 2.48
N SER A 161 5.21 -3.60 2.53
CA SER A 161 6.31 -3.64 1.56
C SER A 161 7.12 -4.93 1.73
N SER A 162 7.20 -5.77 0.70
CA SER A 162 8.11 -6.91 0.69
C SER A 162 9.55 -6.41 0.57
N ARG A 163 10.42 -6.72 1.55
CA ARG A 163 11.88 -6.49 1.44
C ARG A 163 12.52 -7.35 0.34
N PHE A 164 11.82 -8.37 -0.16
CA PHE A 164 12.31 -9.30 -1.17
C PHE A 164 11.29 -9.40 -2.32
N GLY A 165 11.34 -8.42 -3.22
CA GLY A 165 10.69 -8.46 -4.54
C GLY A 165 9.16 -8.29 -4.57
N LEU A 166 8.68 -7.83 -5.72
CA LEU A 166 7.28 -7.52 -6.06
C LEU A 166 6.42 -8.75 -6.35
N SER A 167 7.02 -9.94 -6.40
CA SER A 167 6.37 -11.21 -6.77
C SER A 167 5.67 -11.90 -5.60
N ARG A 168 5.82 -11.41 -4.37
CA ARG A 168 5.08 -11.96 -3.22
C ARG A 168 3.74 -11.27 -3.05
N PRO A 169 2.69 -12.04 -2.73
CA PRO A 169 1.37 -11.47 -2.54
C PRO A 169 1.42 -10.56 -1.30
N GLN A 170 1.03 -9.30 -1.48
CA GLN A 170 1.17 -8.24 -0.48
C GLN A 170 -0.02 -8.27 0.46
N ILE A 171 0.19 -8.48 1.76
CA ILE A 171 -0.89 -8.46 2.75
C ILE A 171 -1.15 -7.04 3.29
N PRO A 172 -2.31 -6.77 3.90
CA PRO A 172 -2.53 -5.51 4.61
C PRO A 172 -1.49 -5.28 5.72
N ASP A 173 -0.92 -4.08 5.76
CA ASP A 173 -0.06 -3.62 6.85
C ASP A 173 -0.92 -2.94 7.94
N LEU A 174 -1.27 -3.71 8.97
CA LEU A 174 -2.10 -3.24 10.09
C LEU A 174 -1.49 -2.07 10.88
N THR A 175 -0.19 -1.79 10.71
CA THR A 175 0.47 -0.63 11.33
C THR A 175 0.30 0.66 10.53
N LYS A 176 -0.12 0.55 9.26
CA LYS A 176 -0.31 1.66 8.32
C LYS A 176 -1.76 1.70 7.85
N CYS A 177 -2.69 1.80 8.80
CA CYS A 177 -4.13 1.86 8.54
C CYS A 177 -4.76 3.15 9.09
N VAL A 178 -5.80 3.60 8.41
CA VAL A 178 -6.79 4.51 8.96
C VAL A 178 -8.03 3.69 9.27
N ASN A 179 -8.46 3.74 10.54
CA ASN A 179 -9.59 2.97 11.04
C ASN A 179 -10.81 3.88 11.18
N SER A 180 -11.99 3.32 10.93
CA SER A 180 -13.26 3.92 11.29
C SER A 180 -13.48 3.82 12.81
N VAL A 181 -14.36 4.68 13.33
CA VAL A 181 -15.12 4.33 14.54
C VAL A 181 -16.08 3.19 14.15
N SER A 182 -16.54 2.38 15.11
CA SER A 182 -17.52 1.30 14.84
C SER A 182 -18.65 1.81 13.95
N VAL A 183 -18.82 1.18 12.80
CA VAL A 183 -19.81 1.51 11.78
C VAL A 183 -21.00 0.61 11.95
N GLN A 184 -22.19 1.17 11.91
CA GLN A 184 -23.45 0.44 11.99
C GLN A 184 -24.20 0.54 10.67
N THR A 185 -25.02 -0.46 10.36
CA THR A 185 -26.00 -0.42 9.28
C THR A 185 -27.01 0.72 9.48
N GLN A 186 -27.35 1.44 8.41
CA GLN A 186 -28.35 2.52 8.41
C GLN A 186 -29.70 1.98 7.91
N ASP A 187 -30.80 2.46 8.51
CA ASP A 187 -32.18 2.37 8.01
C ASP A 187 -32.59 1.02 7.41
N VAL A 188 -32.40 -0.06 8.16
CA VAL A 188 -32.85 -1.40 7.77
C VAL A 188 -34.22 -1.66 8.39
N ASP A 189 -35.21 -2.01 7.57
CA ASP A 189 -36.50 -2.53 8.04
C ASP A 189 -36.25 -3.78 8.89
N GLU A 190 -36.94 -3.93 10.02
CA GLU A 190 -36.58 -4.96 11.01
C GLU A 190 -36.68 -6.41 10.48
N GLU A 191 -37.34 -6.60 9.35
CA GLU A 191 -37.51 -7.88 8.67
C GLU A 191 -36.45 -8.18 7.60
N ASP A 192 -35.67 -7.17 7.17
CA ASP A 192 -34.72 -7.32 6.07
C ASP A 192 -33.38 -7.89 6.54
N SER A 193 -33.03 -9.08 6.06
CA SER A 193 -31.76 -9.76 6.38
C SER A 193 -30.53 -9.19 5.67
N PHE A 194 -30.70 -8.11 4.90
CA PHE A 194 -29.68 -7.42 4.13
C PHE A 194 -29.53 -5.98 4.60
N GLY A 195 -28.29 -5.51 4.75
CA GLY A 195 -27.98 -4.14 5.12
C GLY A 195 -26.70 -3.63 4.46
N VAL A 196 -26.45 -2.34 4.60
CA VAL A 196 -25.21 -1.71 4.10
C VAL A 196 -24.51 -1.01 5.24
N LEU A 197 -23.26 -1.40 5.49
CA LEU A 197 -22.35 -0.64 6.33
C LEU A 197 -21.78 0.51 5.50
N GLU A 198 -22.07 1.74 5.91
CA GLU A 198 -21.54 2.93 5.27
C GLU A 198 -20.58 3.69 6.20
N TRP A 199 -19.36 3.89 5.73
CA TRP A 199 -18.36 4.69 6.41
C TRP A 199 -17.97 5.91 5.59
N VAL A 200 -18.22 7.08 6.17
CA VAL A 200 -17.70 8.37 5.71
C VAL A 200 -16.53 8.75 6.64
N PRO A 201 -15.29 8.84 6.14
CA PRO A 201 -14.15 9.23 6.97
C PRO A 201 -14.30 10.64 7.55
N ASN A 202 -14.12 10.77 8.88
CA ASN A 202 -14.10 12.06 9.56
C ASN A 202 -12.86 12.92 9.23
N MET A 203 -11.90 12.36 8.50
CA MET A 203 -10.66 13.00 8.08
C MET A 203 -10.41 12.71 6.59
N THR A 204 -9.67 13.58 5.91
CA THR A 204 -9.30 13.34 4.51
C THR A 204 -8.30 12.19 4.40
N ILE A 205 -8.70 11.10 3.76
CA ILE A 205 -7.83 9.96 3.46
C ILE A 205 -7.33 10.11 2.02
N VAL A 206 -6.02 10.35 1.86
CA VAL A 206 -5.37 10.54 0.55
C VAL A 206 -4.84 9.22 0.01
N LEU A 207 -5.30 8.83 -1.17
CA LEU A 207 -4.94 7.59 -1.86
C LEU A 207 -4.10 7.90 -3.09
N LYS A 208 -2.86 7.39 -3.12
CA LYS A 208 -1.95 7.54 -4.26
C LYS A 208 -2.36 6.57 -5.38
N LYS A 209 -2.50 7.08 -6.60
CA LYS A 209 -2.84 6.30 -7.79
C LYS A 209 -1.89 5.14 -8.10
N SER A 210 -0.63 5.27 -7.71
CA SER A 210 0.42 4.29 -7.96
C SER A 210 0.54 3.22 -6.86
N LYS A 211 -0.40 3.12 -5.93
CA LYS A 211 -0.35 2.18 -4.80
C LYS A 211 -1.58 1.28 -4.77
N ILE A 212 -1.41 0.10 -4.17
CA ILE A 212 -2.48 -0.81 -3.77
C ILE A 212 -2.78 -0.57 -2.29
N TYR A 213 -4.06 -0.56 -1.97
CA TYR A 213 -4.59 -0.45 -0.62
C TYR A 213 -5.46 -1.65 -0.31
N TRP A 214 -5.73 -1.87 0.97
CA TRP A 214 -6.57 -2.94 1.48
C TRP A 214 -7.72 -2.35 2.28
N LEU A 215 -8.95 -2.71 1.93
CA LEU A 215 -10.10 -2.47 2.77
C LEU A 215 -10.24 -3.68 3.70
N VAL A 216 -9.98 -3.47 4.98
CA VAL A 216 -10.04 -4.49 6.05
C VAL A 216 -11.33 -4.31 6.83
N VAL A 217 -11.96 -5.43 7.16
CA VAL A 217 -13.22 -5.51 7.88
C VAL A 217 -13.05 -6.44 9.07
N GLN A 218 -13.50 -6.00 10.24
CA GLN A 218 -13.41 -6.77 11.49
C GLN A 218 -14.67 -6.60 12.34
N ALA A 219 -15.11 -7.68 12.99
CA ALA A 219 -16.17 -7.62 13.98
C ALA A 219 -15.61 -7.17 15.34
N PRO A 220 -16.19 -6.14 16.00
CA PRO A 220 -15.69 -5.61 17.27
C PRO A 220 -16.02 -6.49 18.48
N SER A 221 -17.04 -7.35 18.40
CA SER A 221 -17.46 -8.28 19.45
C SER A 221 -18.10 -9.54 18.85
N GLU A 222 -18.24 -10.61 19.64
CA GLU A 222 -18.88 -11.87 19.21
C GLU A 222 -20.33 -11.67 18.80
N GLU A 223 -21.06 -10.79 19.51
CA GLU A 223 -22.45 -10.43 19.20
C GLU A 223 -22.58 -9.65 17.89
N SER A 224 -21.47 -9.12 17.37
CA SER A 224 -21.39 -8.37 16.12
C SER A 224 -20.91 -9.24 14.95
N ALA A 225 -21.05 -10.57 15.01
CA ALA A 225 -20.73 -11.42 13.88
C ALA A 225 -21.73 -11.22 12.73
N PHE A 226 -21.23 -11.09 11.51
CA PHE A 226 -22.03 -10.89 10.30
C PHE A 226 -21.36 -11.57 9.10
N GLU A 227 -22.01 -11.57 7.95
CA GLU A 227 -21.41 -12.03 6.70
C GLU A 227 -21.26 -10.87 5.72
N TRP A 228 -20.07 -10.77 5.12
CA TRP A 228 -19.78 -9.81 4.08
C TRP A 228 -20.20 -10.38 2.72
N VAL A 229 -21.22 -9.79 2.11
CA VAL A 229 -21.88 -10.31 0.91
C VAL A 229 -20.90 -10.47 -0.25
N TYR A 230 -20.96 -11.62 -0.92
CA TYR A 230 -20.20 -11.87 -2.14
C TYR A 230 -20.75 -11.09 -3.33
N ALA A 231 -19.88 -10.72 -4.26
CA ALA A 231 -20.24 -10.03 -5.49
C ALA A 231 -20.67 -11.00 -6.59
N GLU A 232 -21.66 -10.60 -7.39
CA GLU A 232 -22.04 -11.24 -8.64
C GLU A 232 -21.18 -10.70 -9.80
N GLY A 233 -20.57 -11.59 -10.59
CA GLY A 233 -19.83 -11.21 -11.81
C GLY A 233 -18.59 -10.33 -11.58
N GLY A 234 -18.07 -10.26 -10.35
CA GLY A 234 -16.92 -9.43 -9.97
C GLY A 234 -15.57 -10.09 -10.21
N SER A 235 -14.53 -9.28 -10.41
CA SER A 235 -13.14 -9.74 -10.35
C SER A 235 -12.32 -8.77 -9.52
N ASN A 236 -11.51 -9.30 -8.61
CA ASN A 236 -10.53 -8.55 -7.85
C ASN A 236 -9.15 -9.05 -8.22
N GLN A 237 -8.60 -8.42 -9.26
CA GLN A 237 -7.26 -8.71 -9.78
C GLN A 237 -6.12 -8.50 -8.77
N TYR A 238 -6.39 -7.80 -7.65
CA TYR A 238 -5.39 -7.52 -6.62
C TYR A 238 -5.46 -8.54 -5.47
N GLY A 239 -6.61 -9.15 -5.24
CA GLY A 239 -6.81 -10.26 -4.34
C GLY A 239 -7.63 -9.95 -3.08
N THR A 240 -8.11 -11.02 -2.46
CA THR A 240 -8.79 -11.01 -1.16
C THR A 240 -7.92 -11.79 -0.17
N ALA A 241 -7.90 -11.38 1.09
CA ALA A 241 -7.17 -12.05 2.16
C ALA A 241 -8.04 -12.19 3.40
N TYR A 242 -7.78 -13.20 4.21
CA TYR A 242 -8.47 -13.46 5.47
C TYR A 242 -7.45 -13.75 6.57
N LYS A 243 -7.80 -13.35 7.79
CA LYS A 243 -6.96 -13.55 8.97
C LYS A 243 -7.29 -14.90 9.61
N THR A 244 -6.34 -15.81 9.55
CA THR A 244 -6.35 -17.10 10.25
C THR A 244 -5.56 -17.02 11.56
N GLU A 245 -5.54 -18.12 12.30
CA GLU A 245 -4.70 -18.30 13.49
C GLU A 245 -3.19 -18.19 13.16
N VAL A 246 -2.81 -18.56 11.93
CA VAL A 246 -1.42 -18.57 11.46
C VAL A 246 -1.00 -17.21 10.86
N GLY A 247 -1.97 -16.37 10.48
CA GLY A 247 -1.72 -15.02 9.97
C GLY A 247 -2.68 -14.64 8.85
N TRP A 248 -2.26 -13.72 7.98
CA TRP A 248 -3.03 -13.36 6.79
C TRP A 248 -2.76 -14.37 5.67
N GLU A 249 -3.82 -14.97 5.15
CA GLU A 249 -3.79 -15.89 4.02
C GLU A 249 -4.57 -15.32 2.84
N PHE A 250 -4.10 -15.61 1.62
CA PHE A 250 -4.78 -15.20 0.41
C PHE A 250 -5.90 -16.18 0.08
N LYS A 251 -7.03 -15.62 -0.37
CA LYS A 251 -8.12 -16.37 -0.96
C LYS A 251 -7.66 -17.09 -2.22
N LEU A 252 -8.14 -18.32 -2.44
CA LEU A 252 -7.79 -19.11 -3.62
C LEU A 252 -8.43 -18.51 -4.89
N ASP A 253 -7.72 -18.66 -6.02
CA ASP A 253 -8.22 -18.22 -7.32
C ASP A 253 -9.53 -18.95 -7.67
N GLY A 254 -10.54 -18.19 -8.11
CA GLY A 254 -11.85 -18.72 -8.51
C GLY A 254 -12.91 -18.72 -7.41
N GLU A 255 -12.55 -18.45 -6.15
CA GLU A 255 -13.55 -18.30 -5.10
C GLU A 255 -14.27 -16.93 -5.15
N PRO A 256 -15.52 -16.82 -4.66
CA PRO A 256 -16.30 -15.58 -4.72
C PRO A 256 -15.63 -14.40 -4.02
N ILE A 257 -15.69 -13.19 -4.58
CA ILE A 257 -15.04 -12.01 -3.97
C ILE A 257 -16.07 -11.20 -3.19
N PRO A 258 -15.77 -10.71 -1.98
CA PRO A 258 -16.70 -9.87 -1.25
C PRO A 258 -16.94 -8.52 -1.96
N SER A 259 -18.20 -8.08 -2.00
CA SER A 259 -18.63 -6.83 -2.65
C SER A 259 -18.27 -5.63 -1.79
N ALA A 260 -17.63 -4.63 -2.39
CA ALA A 260 -17.37 -3.34 -1.76
C ALA A 260 -17.52 -2.24 -2.79
N MET A 261 -17.99 -1.08 -2.36
CA MET A 261 -18.03 0.14 -3.16
C MET A 261 -17.27 1.24 -2.41
N LEU A 262 -16.27 1.81 -3.05
CA LEU A 262 -15.47 2.91 -2.52
C LEU A 262 -15.66 4.12 -3.41
N MET A 263 -16.17 5.20 -2.84
CA MET A 263 -16.33 6.45 -3.56
C MET A 263 -15.09 7.32 -3.38
N VAL A 264 -14.53 7.81 -4.47
CA VAL A 264 -13.34 8.68 -4.47
C VAL A 264 -13.59 9.97 -5.25
N GLU A 265 -12.86 11.02 -4.89
CA GLU A 265 -12.91 12.32 -5.56
C GLU A 265 -11.50 12.87 -5.85
N ASP A 266 -11.41 13.79 -6.81
CA ASP A 266 -10.15 14.42 -7.15
C ASP A 266 -9.68 15.40 -6.06
N HIS A 267 -8.37 15.50 -5.89
CA HIS A 267 -7.77 16.51 -5.05
C HIS A 267 -7.79 17.88 -5.75
N ILE A 268 -8.70 18.75 -5.35
CA ILE A 268 -8.67 20.13 -5.83
C ILE A 268 -7.55 20.86 -5.08
N LYS A 269 -6.47 21.23 -5.78
CA LYS A 269 -5.50 22.19 -5.25
C LYS A 269 -6.25 23.49 -4.98
N LYS A 270 -6.40 23.86 -3.71
CA LYS A 270 -6.83 25.20 -3.30
C LYS A 270 -5.66 26.17 -3.48
#